data_AF-A0A2N3LK98-F1
#
_entry.id   AF-A0A2N3LK98-F1
#
_cell.length_a   1.000
_cell.length_b   1.000
_cell.length_c   1.000
_cell.angle_alpha   90.00
_cell.angle_beta   90.00
_cell.angle_gamma   90.00
#
_symmetry.space_group_name_H-M   'P 1'
#
loop_
_entity.id
_entity.type
_entity.pdbx_description
1 polymer ?
#
loop_
_entity_poly.entity_id
_entity_poly.type
_entity_poly.pdbx_seq_one_letter_code
_entity_poly.pdbx_strand_id
1 'polypeptide(L)'
;MWIVYDNEEGLLGIYDKYEEALSDYEKCKEYQKDYVQGEGEFTTDETVILAKVEKHFYGYETDKKAIDYDENGDEFDTEDNCWDWREDVYTPYGIIKP
;
A
#
# COMPACT_ATOMS: atom_id res chain seq x y z
N MET A 1 0.77 -2.79 -9.70
CA MET A 1 0.87 -2.90 -8.24
C MET A 1 -0.10 -3.97 -7.77
N TRP A 2 0.29 -4.71 -6.74
CA TRP A 2 -0.41 -5.85 -6.17
C TRP A 2 -0.40 -5.75 -4.64
N ILE A 3 -1.45 -6.22 -4.01
CA ILE A 3 -1.59 -6.28 -2.56
C ILE A 3 -1.76 -7.74 -2.15
N VAL A 4 -1.04 -8.14 -1.12
CA VAL A 4 -1.28 -9.41 -0.42
C VAL A 4 -1.87 -9.09 0.94
N TYR A 5 -2.94 -9.78 1.28
CA TYR A 5 -3.66 -9.64 2.55
C TYR A 5 -3.88 -11.03 3.14
N ASP A 6 -3.82 -11.13 4.46
CA ASP A 6 -4.37 -12.27 5.19
C ASP A 6 -5.26 -11.81 6.36
N ASN A 7 -6.03 -12.74 6.91
CA ASN A 7 -6.97 -12.47 7.99
C ASN A 7 -6.33 -12.21 9.37
N GLU A 8 -5.07 -12.59 9.58
CA GLU A 8 -4.38 -12.51 10.87
C GLU A 8 -3.62 -11.18 11.01
N GLU A 9 -2.75 -10.89 10.06
CA GLU A 9 -1.88 -9.71 10.00
C GLU A 9 -2.53 -8.54 9.22
N GLY A 10 -3.55 -8.82 8.42
CA GLY A 10 -4.16 -7.85 7.56
C GLY A 10 -3.33 -7.60 6.30
N LEU A 11 -2.76 -6.40 6.16
CA LEU A 11 -1.94 -6.07 4.99
C LEU A 11 -0.53 -6.65 5.14
N LEU A 12 -0.22 -7.67 4.35
CA LEU A 12 1.11 -8.29 4.34
C LEU A 12 2.12 -7.48 3.52
N GLY A 13 1.69 -6.98 2.37
CA GLY A 13 2.61 -6.24 1.51
C GLY A 13 1.96 -5.63 0.28
N ILE A 14 2.64 -4.62 -0.25
CA ILE A 14 2.33 -3.95 -1.52
C ILE A 14 3.55 -4.12 -2.43
N TYR A 15 3.31 -4.65 -3.63
CA TYR A 15 4.37 -5.05 -4.55
C TYR A 15 4.15 -4.43 -5.93
N ASP A 16 5.24 -4.02 -6.57
CA ASP A 16 5.18 -3.57 -7.97
C ASP A 16 5.06 -4.75 -8.95
N LYS A 17 5.71 -5.88 -8.62
CA LYS A 17 5.77 -7.08 -9.45
C LYS A 17 4.79 -8.14 -8.97
N TYR A 18 4.14 -8.81 -9.92
CA TYR A 18 3.19 -9.87 -9.62
C TYR A 18 3.86 -11.08 -8.98
N GLU A 19 5.06 -11.44 -9.45
CA GLU A 19 5.78 -12.63 -9.03
C GLU A 19 6.21 -12.55 -7.56
N GLU A 20 6.56 -11.35 -7.09
CA GLU A 20 6.91 -11.10 -5.69
C GLU A 20 5.67 -11.21 -4.79
N ALA A 21 4.56 -10.59 -5.19
CA ALA A 21 3.28 -10.73 -4.48
C ALA A 21 2.77 -12.18 -4.45
N LEU A 22 2.88 -12.89 -5.58
CA LEU A 22 2.45 -14.28 -5.69
C LEU A 22 3.29 -15.18 -4.78
N SER A 23 4.60 -14.96 -4.70
CA SER A 23 5.48 -15.71 -3.81
C SER A 23 5.02 -15.62 -2.35
N ASP A 24 4.70 -14.42 -1.86
CA ASP A 24 4.28 -14.26 -0.46
C ASP A 24 2.85 -14.75 -0.23
N TYR A 25 1.94 -14.54 -1.18
CA TYR A 25 0.61 -15.17 -1.16
C TYR A 25 0.68 -16.70 -1.02
N GLU A 26 1.52 -17.36 -1.82
CA GLU A 26 1.65 -18.82 -1.80
C GLU A 26 2.21 -19.31 -0.46
N LYS A 27 3.20 -18.61 0.12
CA LYS A 27 3.73 -18.93 1.45
C LYS A 27 2.66 -18.82 2.54
N CYS A 28 1.89 -17.74 2.56
CA CYS A 28 0.83 -17.56 3.56
C CYS A 28 -0.27 -18.61 3.40
N LYS A 29 -0.65 -18.93 2.15
CA LYS A 29 -1.60 -19.99 1.85
C LYS A 29 -1.12 -21.36 2.33
N GLU A 30 0.17 -21.67 2.19
CA GLU A 30 0.76 -22.92 2.71
C GLU A 30 0.77 -22.93 4.23
N TYR A 31 1.23 -21.84 4.87
CA TYR A 31 1.26 -21.69 6.32
C TYR A 31 -0.13 -21.92 6.96
N GLN A 32 -1.18 -21.27 6.44
CA GLN A 32 -2.53 -21.44 6.97
C GLN A 32 -3.04 -22.88 6.81
N LYS A 33 -2.72 -23.55 5.70
CA LYS A 33 -3.09 -24.97 5.53
C LYS A 33 -2.39 -25.86 6.54
N ASP A 34 -1.10 -25.65 6.76
CA ASP A 34 -0.31 -26.42 7.71
C ASP A 34 -0.80 -26.19 9.15
N TYR A 35 -1.16 -24.95 9.49
CA TYR A 35 -1.73 -24.59 10.78
C TYR A 35 -3.06 -25.32 11.04
N VAL A 36 -4.02 -25.23 10.11
CA VAL A 36 -5.32 -25.91 10.24
C VAL A 36 -5.18 -27.44 10.28
N GLN A 37 -4.27 -28.01 9.49
CA GLN A 37 -4.02 -29.45 9.51
C GLN A 37 -3.41 -29.92 10.84
N GLY A 38 -2.58 -29.09 11.47
CA GLY A 38 -1.95 -29.37 12.76
C GLY A 38 -2.93 -29.26 13.93
N GLU A 39 -3.70 -28.18 13.99
CA GLU A 39 -4.67 -27.92 15.08
C GLU A 39 -5.96 -28.73 14.90
N GLY A 40 -6.29 -29.15 13.67
CA GLY A 40 -7.47 -29.96 13.36
C GLY A 40 -8.79 -29.18 13.36
N GLU A 41 -8.75 -27.86 13.51
CA GLU A 41 -9.90 -26.97 13.43
C GLU A 41 -9.54 -25.64 12.77
N PHE A 42 -10.56 -24.97 12.22
CA PHE A 42 -10.44 -23.58 11.79
C PHE A 42 -10.71 -22.70 13.00
N THR A 43 -9.75 -21.84 13.34
CA THR A 43 -9.92 -20.90 14.47
C THR A 43 -10.53 -19.58 14.02
N THR A 44 -10.40 -19.25 12.73
CA THR A 44 -10.91 -18.01 12.10
C THR A 44 -11.32 -18.26 10.63
N ASP A 45 -11.73 -17.19 9.92
CA ASP A 45 -11.87 -17.20 8.46
C ASP A 45 -10.47 -17.21 7.81
N GLU A 46 -9.79 -18.37 7.80
CA GLU A 46 -8.46 -18.56 7.21
C GLU A 46 -8.48 -18.18 5.71
N THR A 47 -8.08 -16.94 5.42
CA THR A 47 -8.21 -16.30 4.12
C THR A 47 -6.92 -15.59 3.78
N VAL A 48 -6.44 -15.83 2.55
CA VAL A 48 -5.37 -15.06 1.93
C VAL A 48 -5.91 -14.48 0.62
N ILE A 49 -5.65 -13.20 0.38
CA ILE A 49 -6.08 -12.49 -0.83
C ILE A 49 -4.87 -11.96 -1.57
N LEU A 50 -4.80 -12.27 -2.87
CA LEU A 50 -3.92 -11.60 -3.82
C LEU A 50 -4.76 -10.69 -4.71
N ALA A 51 -4.59 -9.38 -4.55
CA ALA A 51 -5.39 -8.38 -5.24
C ALA A 51 -4.53 -7.53 -6.20
N LYS A 52 -5.06 -7.31 -7.41
CA LYS A 52 -4.47 -6.34 -8.36
C LYS A 52 -4.97 -4.94 -8.02
N VAL A 53 -4.06 -3.99 -7.91
CA VAL A 53 -4.42 -2.58 -7.73
C VAL A 53 -4.67 -1.94 -9.09
N GLU A 54 -5.84 -1.32 -9.26
CA GLU A 54 -6.20 -0.57 -10.48
C GLU A 54 -5.97 0.94 -10.32
N LYS A 55 -6.07 1.46 -9.11
CA LYS A 55 -5.86 2.88 -8.79
C LYS A 55 -5.20 3.03 -7.42
N HIS A 56 -4.33 4.02 -7.30
CA HIS A 56 -3.64 4.35 -6.06
C HIS A 56 -3.59 5.87 -5.89
N PHE A 57 -4.29 6.36 -4.86
CA PHE A 57 -4.30 7.77 -4.49
C PHE A 57 -3.45 7.99 -3.25
N TYR A 58 -2.48 8.89 -3.32
CA TYR A 58 -1.53 9.13 -2.23
C TYR A 58 -1.05 10.58 -2.19
N GLY A 59 -0.71 11.02 -0.98
CA GLY A 59 0.00 12.28 -0.76
C GLY A 59 1.49 12.09 -1.05
N TYR A 60 2.14 13.12 -1.60
CA TYR A 60 3.58 13.17 -1.77
C TYR A 60 4.12 14.55 -1.37
N GLU A 61 5.34 14.55 -0.86
CA GLU A 61 6.06 15.78 -0.52
C GLU A 61 6.57 16.44 -1.81
N THR A 62 6.38 17.75 -1.94
CA THR A 62 6.84 18.53 -3.11
C THR A 62 8.17 19.22 -2.82
N ASP A 63 8.81 19.79 -3.84
CA ASP A 63 10.01 20.64 -3.65
C ASP A 63 9.67 22.08 -3.21
N LYS A 64 8.39 22.44 -3.08
CA LYS A 64 7.96 23.79 -2.69
C LYS A 64 7.92 23.89 -1.17
N LYS A 65 8.45 24.96 -0.60
CA LYS A 65 8.31 25.24 0.83
C LYS A 65 6.88 25.56 1.21
N ALA A 66 6.47 25.14 2.40
CA ALA A 66 5.22 25.61 2.99
C ALA A 66 5.41 27.05 3.46
N ILE A 67 4.36 27.87 3.31
CA ILE A 67 4.39 29.29 3.70
C ILE A 67 3.70 29.44 5.05
N ASP A 68 4.30 30.25 5.93
CA ASP A 68 3.71 30.69 7.18
C ASP A 68 3.76 32.24 7.28
N TYR A 69 3.09 32.80 8.28
CA TYR A 69 2.97 34.24 8.49
C TYR A 69 3.55 34.63 9.84
N ASP A 70 4.38 35.67 9.86
CA ASP A 70 4.94 36.19 11.12
C ASP A 70 3.90 37.00 11.92
N GLU A 71 4.32 37.54 13.07
CA GLU A 71 3.45 38.35 13.93
C GLU A 71 2.97 39.67 13.30
N ASN A 72 3.61 40.12 12.22
CA ASN A 72 3.24 41.29 11.44
C ASN A 72 2.34 40.95 10.24
N GLY A 73 2.15 39.65 9.96
CA GLY A 73 1.40 39.15 8.81
C GLY A 73 2.23 39.06 7.53
N ASP A 74 3.57 39.13 7.63
CA ASP A 74 4.47 38.97 6.49
C ASP A 74 4.72 37.47 6.21
N GLU A 75 4.64 37.08 4.93
CA GLU A 75 4.86 35.70 4.46
C GLU A 75 6.34 35.30 4.53
N PHE A 76 6.62 34.08 5.01
CA PHE A 76 7.95 33.48 4.94
C PHE A 76 7.90 31.97 4.62
N ASP A 77 8.94 31.47 3.96
CA ASP A 77 9.11 30.04 3.71
C ASP A 77 9.50 29.30 4.99
N THR A 78 8.78 28.23 5.31
CA THR A 78 9.12 27.32 6.41
C THR A 78 10.22 26.33 6.02
N GLU A 79 10.74 25.59 7.01
CA GLU A 79 11.69 24.50 6.74
C GLU A 79 11.00 23.28 6.09
N ASP A 80 9.69 23.12 6.31
CA ASP A 80 8.89 22.04 5.76
C ASP A 80 8.50 22.29 4.30
N ASN A 81 8.27 21.21 3.57
CA ASN A 81 7.73 21.29 2.21
C ASN A 81 6.20 21.16 2.20
N CYS A 82 5.59 21.74 1.16
CA CYS A 82 4.20 21.53 0.82
C CYS A 82 3.95 20.06 0.43
N TRP A 83 2.76 19.57 0.74
CA TRP A 83 2.25 18.29 0.29
C TRP A 83 1.26 18.48 -0.85
N ASP A 84 1.28 17.57 -1.81
CA ASP A 84 0.32 17.51 -2.90
C ASP A 84 -0.19 16.07 -3.08
N TRP A 85 -1.20 15.88 -3.92
CA TRP A 85 -1.86 14.59 -4.12
C TRP A 85 -1.63 14.06 -5.52
N ARG A 86 -1.50 12.74 -5.63
CA ARG A 86 -1.42 12.04 -6.92
C ARG A 86 -2.37 10.86 -6.95
N GLU A 87 -2.99 10.62 -8.10
CA GLU A 87 -3.66 9.37 -8.42
C GLU A 87 -2.90 8.67 -9.56
N ASP A 88 -2.33 7.50 -9.28
CA ASP A 88 -1.78 6.61 -10.30
C ASP A 88 -2.87 5.61 -10.75
N VAL A 89 -3.02 5.43 -12.05
CA VAL A 89 -3.95 4.45 -12.64
C VAL A 89 -3.15 3.34 -13.32
N TYR A 90 -3.35 2.10 -12.87
CA TYR A 90 -2.66 0.92 -13.37
C TYR A 90 -3.49 0.22 -14.43
N THR A 91 -2.97 0.17 -15.66
CA THR A 91 -3.61 -0.52 -16.78
C THR A 91 -2.85 -1.82 -17.11
N PRO A 92 -3.43 -2.73 -17.90
CA PRO A 92 -2.70 -3.87 -18.45
C PRO A 92 -1.45 -3.48 -19.27
N TYR A 93 -1.36 -2.23 -19.74
CA TYR A 93 -0.28 -1.71 -20.57
C TYR A 93 0.77 -0.88 -19.79
N GLY A 94 0.63 -0.79 -18.46
CA GLY A 94 1.51 -0.01 -17.59
C GLY A 94 0.77 1.08 -16.82
N ILE A 95 1.55 1.95 -16.17
CA ILE A 95 1.06 3.03 -15.30
C ILE A 95 0.75 4.26 -16.15
N ILE A 96 -0.46 4.78 -16.04
CA ILE A 96 -0.80 6.12 -16.54
C ILE A 96 -0.59 7.09 -15.38
N LYS A 97 0.43 7.93 -15.51
CA LYS A 97 0.67 9.06 -14.61
C LYS A 97 0.03 10.31 -15.24
N PRO A 98 -0.88 11.00 -14.54
CA PRO A 98 -1.39 12.28 -15.01
C PRO A 98 -0.30 13.36 -15.07
#